data_AF-A0A084Q9Y7-F1
#
_entry.id   AF-A0A084Q9Y7-F1
#
_cell.length_a   1.000
_cell.length_b   1.000
_cell.length_c   1.000
_cell.angle_alpha   90.00
_cell.angle_beta   90.00
_cell.angle_gamma   90.00
#
_symmetry.space_group_name_H-M   'P 1'
#
loop_
_entity.id
_entity.type
_entity.pdbx_description
1 polymer ?
#
loop_
_entity_poly.entity_id
_entity_poly.type
_entity_poly.pdbx_seq_one_letter_code
_entity_poly.pdbx_strand_id
1 'polypeptide(L)'
;MNWHHFTRHIQSRINDAVFASASDPLRHPLTRCAAVCKEWQRIFEKKIYQRLMLNQSCLVGFEKILSSTPQRRSCIQHINLRIELRRYTGLDCARFVVPPPIRPNNGVFKAAVVRLFLFLNT
;
A
#
# COMPACT_ATOMS: atom_id res chain seq x y z
N MET A 1 -4.45 -31.20 5.85
CA MET A 1 -4.71 -30.66 7.21
C MET A 1 -5.85 -29.67 7.12
N ASN A 2 -6.98 -29.88 7.79
CA ASN A 2 -8.17 -29.04 7.67
C ASN A 2 -8.16 -27.94 8.74
N TRP A 3 -8.09 -26.68 8.34
CA TRP A 3 -8.03 -25.53 9.25
C TRP A 3 -9.22 -25.47 10.22
N HIS A 4 -10.38 -25.99 9.81
CA HIS A 4 -11.59 -26.04 10.63
C HIS A 4 -11.54 -27.05 11.77
N HIS A 5 -10.54 -27.95 11.82
CA HIS A 5 -10.34 -28.83 12.98
C HIS A 5 -9.74 -28.10 14.18
N PHE A 6 -9.14 -26.92 13.98
CA PHE A 6 -8.65 -26.10 15.09
C PHE A 6 -9.78 -25.26 15.68
N THR A 7 -9.85 -25.19 17.00
CA THR A 7 -10.77 -24.27 17.69
C THR A 7 -10.41 -22.82 17.34
N ARG A 8 -11.41 -21.91 17.37
CA ARG A 8 -11.18 -20.48 17.07
C ARG A 8 -10.07 -19.86 17.93
N HIS A 9 -9.92 -20.32 19.16
CA HIS A 9 -8.85 -19.89 20.06
C HIS A 9 -7.46 -20.25 19.51
N ILE A 10 -7.27 -21.49 19.04
CA ILE A 10 -5.99 -21.91 18.44
C ILE A 10 -5.72 -21.14 17.14
N GLN A 11 -6.75 -21.00 16.30
CA GLN A 11 -6.64 -20.21 15.06
C GLN A 11 -6.21 -18.76 15.34
N SER A 12 -6.80 -18.10 16.36
CA SER A 12 -6.42 -16.75 16.78
C SER A 12 -4.95 -16.69 17.19
N ARG A 13 -4.51 -17.62 18.04
CA ARG A 13 -3.11 -17.64 18.51
C ARG A 13 -2.11 -17.81 17.38
N ILE A 14 -2.42 -18.63 16.38
CA ILE A 14 -1.58 -18.79 15.18
C ILE A 14 -1.53 -17.48 14.40
N ASN A 15 -2.68 -16.85 14.16
CA ASN A 15 -2.74 -15.58 13.45
C ASN A 15 -1.94 -14.50 14.18
N ASP A 16 -2.08 -14.39 15.50
CA ASP A 16 -1.37 -13.41 16.33
C ASP A 16 0.15 -13.63 16.28
N ALA A 17 0.60 -14.89 16.35
CA ALA A 17 2.01 -15.23 16.21
C ALA A 17 2.56 -14.84 14.82
N VAL A 18 1.80 -15.13 13.76
CA VAL A 18 2.16 -14.77 12.38
C VAL A 18 2.19 -13.25 12.22
N PHE A 19 1.23 -12.51 12.78
CA PHE A 19 1.22 -11.05 12.73
C PHE A 19 2.37 -10.42 13.52
N ALA A 20 2.71 -10.95 14.69
CA ALA A 20 3.85 -10.48 15.49
C ALA A 20 5.19 -10.67 14.74
N SER A 21 5.34 -11.79 14.05
CA SER A 21 6.53 -12.07 13.22
C SER A 21 6.63 -11.19 11.96
N ALA A 22 5.53 -10.59 11.51
CA ALA A 22 5.44 -9.83 10.27
C ALA A 22 5.74 -8.32 10.43
N SER A 23 6.48 -7.95 11.47
CA SER A 23 6.88 -6.56 11.76
C SER A 23 7.89 -5.98 10.74
N ASP A 24 8.39 -6.81 9.82
CA ASP A 24 9.30 -6.44 8.73
C ASP A 24 8.53 -5.77 7.55
N PRO A 25 9.02 -4.65 6.99
CA PRO A 25 8.39 -3.94 5.87
C PRO A 25 8.17 -4.78 4.61
N LEU A 26 8.93 -5.86 4.42
CA LEU A 26 8.73 -6.81 3.35
C LEU A 26 7.78 -7.90 3.85
N ARG A 27 6.47 -7.65 3.75
CA ARG A 27 5.35 -8.53 4.19
C ARG A 27 5.24 -9.88 3.46
N HIS A 28 6.36 -10.53 3.24
CA HIS A 28 6.56 -11.80 2.60
C HIS A 28 5.92 -13.00 3.33
N PRO A 29 5.82 -13.02 4.68
CA PRO A 29 5.15 -14.11 5.38
C PRO A 29 3.63 -14.06 5.20
N LEU A 30 3.04 -12.87 5.32
CA LEU A 30 1.59 -12.69 5.25
C LEU A 30 1.03 -12.99 3.86
N THR A 31 1.74 -12.58 2.80
CA THR A 31 1.33 -12.87 1.42
C THR A 31 1.33 -14.36 1.11
N ARG A 32 2.28 -15.13 1.68
CA ARG A 32 2.28 -16.60 1.59
C ARG A 32 1.09 -17.20 2.33
N CYS A 33 0.79 -16.72 3.53
CA CYS A 33 -0.38 -17.16 4.29
C CYS A 33 -1.69 -16.86 3.53
N ALA A 34 -1.81 -15.68 2.91
CA ALA A 34 -2.98 -15.32 2.13
C ALA A 34 -3.24 -16.23 0.92
N ALA A 35 -2.21 -16.91 0.40
CA ALA A 35 -2.32 -17.80 -0.76
C ALA A 35 -2.77 -19.23 -0.41
N VAL A 36 -2.86 -19.61 0.87
CA VAL A 36 -3.13 -20.99 1.30
C VAL A 36 -4.56 -21.44 0.94
N CYS A 37 -5.57 -20.66 1.32
CA CYS A 37 -6.98 -20.93 1.00
C CYS A 37 -7.81 -19.65 1.15
N LYS A 38 -9.07 -19.65 0.71
CA LYS A 38 -9.95 -18.46 0.74
C LYS A 38 -10.18 -17.89 2.15
N GLU A 39 -10.19 -18.73 3.18
CA GLU A 39 -10.36 -18.28 4.55
C GLU A 39 -9.12 -17.54 5.06
N TRP A 40 -7.94 -18.13 4.83
CA TRP A 40 -6.67 -17.50 5.14
C TRP A 40 -6.51 -16.20 4.35
N GLN A 41 -6.84 -16.22 3.06
CA GLN A 41 -6.86 -15.02 2.23
C GLN A 41 -7.64 -13.88 2.90
N ARG A 42 -8.88 -14.13 3.36
CA ARG A 42 -9.69 -13.10 4.05
C ARG A 42 -9.04 -12.55 5.32
N ILE A 43 -8.43 -13.43 6.13
CA ILE A 43 -7.78 -13.06 7.39
C ILE A 43 -6.52 -12.23 7.13
N PHE A 44 -5.64 -12.73 6.27
CA PHE A 44 -4.32 -12.15 6.03
C PHE A 44 -4.38 -10.94 5.09
N GLU A 45 -5.23 -10.94 4.07
CA GLU A 45 -5.42 -9.75 3.21
C GLU A 45 -5.92 -8.55 4.01
N LYS A 46 -6.79 -8.75 5.00
CA LYS A 46 -7.22 -7.65 5.89
C LYS A 46 -6.01 -6.96 6.53
N LYS A 47 -5.00 -7.71 6.95
CA LYS A 47 -3.78 -7.16 7.53
C LYS A 47 -2.81 -6.59 6.49
N ILE A 48 -2.65 -7.29 5.36
CA ILE A 48 -1.76 -6.86 4.26
C ILE A 48 -2.23 -5.54 3.65
N TYR A 49 -3.53 -5.35 3.48
CA TYR A 49 -4.09 -4.13 2.89
C TYR A 49 -4.33 -3.02 3.93
N GLN A 50 -4.30 -3.32 5.23
CA GLN A 50 -4.50 -2.33 6.31
C GLN A 50 -3.59 -1.10 6.19
N ARG A 51 -2.31 -1.31 5.91
CA ARG A 51 -1.34 -0.22 5.72
C ARG A 51 -0.50 -0.50 4.48
N LEU A 52 -0.61 0.31 3.44
CA LEU A 52 0.11 0.09 2.20
C LEU A 52 1.25 1.07 2.06
N MET A 53 2.36 0.61 1.50
CA MET A 53 3.45 1.48 1.07
C MET A 53 3.52 1.42 -0.45
N LEU A 54 3.23 2.54 -1.10
CA LEU A 54 3.16 2.64 -2.55
C LEU A 54 4.24 3.60 -3.02
N ASN A 55 5.03 3.20 -4.01
CA ASN A 55 5.82 4.16 -4.78
C ASN A 55 4.92 4.77 -5.87
N GLN A 56 5.20 6.01 -6.27
CA GLN A 56 4.45 6.69 -7.32
C GLN A 56 4.33 5.88 -8.62
N SER A 57 5.36 5.10 -8.98
CA SER A 57 5.39 4.22 -10.15
C SER A 57 4.42 3.03 -10.05
N CYS A 58 4.10 2.59 -8.83
CA CYS A 58 3.22 1.46 -8.57
C CYS A 58 1.73 1.82 -8.58
N LEU A 59 1.38 3.12 -8.59
CA LEU A 59 -0.01 3.58 -8.52
C LEU A 59 -0.89 2.99 -9.63
N VAL A 60 -0.37 2.88 -10.86
CA VAL A 60 -1.10 2.33 -12.01
C VAL A 60 -1.45 0.85 -11.80
N GLY A 61 -0.50 0.05 -11.33
CA GLY A 61 -0.72 -1.37 -11.07
C GLY A 61 -1.65 -1.59 -9.88
N PHE A 62 -1.48 -0.77 -8.84
CA PHE A 62 -2.30 -0.83 -7.65
C PHE A 62 -3.77 -0.50 -7.92
N GLU A 63 -4.04 0.50 -8.76
CA GLU A 63 -5.38 0.86 -9.24
C GLU A 63 -6.08 -0.36 -9.86
N LYS A 64 -5.43 -1.07 -10.79
CA LYS A 64 -5.99 -2.29 -11.41
C LYS A 64 -6.30 -3.40 -10.40
N ILE A 65 -5.48 -3.54 -9.37
CA ILE A 65 -5.68 -4.54 -8.31
C ILE A 65 -6.92 -4.21 -7.47
N LEU A 66 -7.14 -2.93 -7.14
CA LEU A 66 -8.31 -2.53 -6.36
C LEU A 66 -9.60 -2.58 -7.18
N SER A 67 -9.57 -2.19 -8.45
CA SER A 67 -10.75 -2.25 -9.33
C SER A 67 -11.28 -3.68 -9.51
N SER A 68 -10.40 -4.69 -9.51
CA SER A 68 -10.81 -6.10 -9.63
C SER A 68 -11.25 -6.74 -8.31
N THR A 69 -10.97 -6.11 -7.16
CA THR A 69 -11.23 -6.70 -5.84
C THR A 69 -11.71 -5.65 -4.81
N PRO A 70 -13.01 -5.30 -4.80
CA PRO A 70 -13.55 -4.26 -3.89
C PRO A 70 -13.31 -4.56 -2.39
N GLN A 71 -13.24 -5.84 -2.03
CA GLN A 71 -12.99 -6.29 -0.65
C GLN A 71 -11.60 -5.90 -0.13
N ARG A 72 -10.59 -5.81 -1.02
CA ARG A 72 -9.24 -5.38 -0.62
C ARG A 72 -9.23 -3.89 -0.30
N ARG A 73 -10.04 -3.11 -1.00
CA ARG A 73 -10.18 -1.68 -0.76
C ARG A 73 -10.76 -1.37 0.62
N SER A 74 -11.81 -2.09 1.04
CA SER A 74 -12.41 -1.89 2.37
C SER A 74 -11.47 -2.24 3.53
N CYS A 75 -10.37 -2.95 3.26
CA CYS A 75 -9.35 -3.24 4.25
C CYS A 75 -8.34 -2.10 4.43
N ILE A 76 -8.26 -1.13 3.50
CA ILE A 76 -7.26 -0.07 3.52
C ILE A 76 -7.59 0.97 4.59
N GLN A 77 -6.66 1.21 5.51
CA GLN A 77 -6.77 2.25 6.53
C GLN A 77 -5.72 3.34 6.37
N HIS A 78 -4.50 2.98 5.95
CA HIS A 78 -3.42 3.93 5.75
C HIS A 78 -2.67 3.65 4.45
N ILE A 79 -2.31 4.71 3.73
CA ILE A 79 -1.45 4.64 2.56
C ILE A 79 -0.26 5.57 2.77
N ASN A 80 0.93 4.99 2.72
CA ASN A 80 2.20 5.70 2.66
C ASN A 80 2.62 5.80 1.20
N LEU A 81 2.40 6.96 0.59
CA LEU A 81 2.82 7.24 -0.78
C LEU A 81 4.24 7.81 -0.79
N ARG A 82 5.19 7.05 -1.33
CA ARG A 82 6.56 7.49 -1.60
C ARG A 82 6.62 8.16 -2.97
N ILE A 83 6.91 9.45 -2.95
CA ILE A 83 7.04 10.29 -4.15
C ILE A 83 8.53 10.60 -4.32
N GLU A 84 9.09 10.17 -5.44
CA GLU A 84 10.46 10.46 -5.80
C GLU A 84 10.50 11.77 -6.57
N LEU A 85 11.10 12.78 -5.95
CA LEU A 85 11.29 14.11 -6.52
C LEU A 85 12.68 14.22 -7.13
N ARG A 86 12.79 14.99 -8.22
CA ARG A 86 14.10 15.31 -8.78
C ARG A 86 14.90 16.15 -7.78
N ARG A 87 16.19 15.85 -7.65
CA ARG A 87 17.12 16.69 -6.86
C ARG A 87 17.20 18.09 -7.45
N TYR A 88 17.05 19.09 -6.60
CA TYR A 88 17.32 20.47 -6.97
C TYR A 88 18.81 20.65 -7.24
N THR A 89 19.14 21.31 -8.34
CA THR A 89 20.50 21.75 -8.67
C THR A 89 20.68 23.22 -8.29
N GLY A 90 21.92 23.73 -8.25
CA GLY A 90 22.19 25.14 -7.92
C GLY A 90 21.46 26.14 -8.84
N LEU A 91 21.23 25.76 -10.10
CA LEU A 91 20.44 26.52 -11.07
C LEU A 91 18.94 26.58 -10.70
N ASP A 92 18.42 25.53 -10.08
CA ASP A 92 17.04 25.51 -9.60
C ASP A 92 16.88 26.43 -8.38
N CYS A 93 17.90 26.54 -7.53
CA CYS A 93 17.90 27.44 -6.36
C CYS A 93 17.91 28.93 -6.77
N ALA A 94 18.65 29.30 -7.80
CA ALA A 94 18.67 30.66 -8.33
C ALA A 94 17.28 31.09 -8.87
N ARG A 95 16.48 30.13 -9.35
CA ARG A 95 15.11 30.35 -9.85
C ARG A 95 14.06 30.56 -8.75
N PHE A 96 14.40 30.51 -7.46
CA PHE A 96 13.47 30.85 -6.38
C PHE A 96 13.27 32.36 -6.22
N VAL A 97 14.14 33.18 -6.84
CA VAL A 97 14.10 34.65 -6.77
C VAL A 97 13.07 35.25 -7.74
N VAL A 98 12.62 34.48 -8.73
CA VAL A 98 11.60 34.88 -9.73
C VAL A 98 10.38 33.97 -9.57
N PRO A 99 9.12 34.48 -9.61
CA PRO A 99 7.94 33.62 -9.55
C PRO A 99 8.02 32.56 -10.67
N PRO A 100 8.10 31.26 -10.33
CA PRO A 100 8.56 30.27 -11.29
C PRO A 100 7.41 29.82 -12.20
N PRO A 101 7.68 29.55 -13.49
CA PRO A 101 6.81 28.70 -14.27
C PRO A 101 6.86 27.32 -13.62
N ILE A 102 5.68 26.78 -13.26
CA ILE A 102 5.40 25.47 -12.66
C ILE A 102 6.63 24.58 -12.44
N ARG A 103 7.04 24.40 -11.18
CA ARG A 103 8.20 23.56 -10.84
C ARG A 103 7.93 22.10 -11.19
N PRO A 104 8.87 21.39 -11.85
CA PRO A 104 8.67 20.01 -12.29
C PRO A 104 8.33 19.06 -11.13
N ASN A 105 8.92 19.26 -9.95
CA ASN A 105 8.59 18.49 -8.75
C ASN A 105 7.15 18.70 -8.27
N ASN A 106 6.59 19.91 -8.42
CA ASN A 106 5.19 20.17 -8.06
C ASN A 106 4.25 19.40 -8.99
N GLY A 107 4.60 19.30 -10.28
CA GLY A 107 3.86 18.50 -11.24
C GLY A 107 3.82 17.02 -10.85
N VAL A 108 4.99 16.43 -10.53
CA VAL A 108 5.10 15.04 -10.08
C VAL A 108 4.31 14.80 -8.80
N PHE A 109 4.48 15.66 -7.79
CA PHE A 109 3.75 15.56 -6.53
C PHE A 109 2.24 15.65 -6.75
N LYS A 110 1.77 16.68 -7.48
CA LYS A 110 0.35 16.88 -7.78
C LYS A 110 -0.24 15.68 -8.52
N ALA A 111 0.45 15.17 -9.54
CA ALA A 111 -0.01 14.02 -10.30
C ALA A 111 -0.16 12.76 -9.42
N ALA A 112 0.82 12.49 -8.56
CA ALA A 112 0.78 11.34 -7.66
C ALA A 112 -0.37 11.43 -6.65
N VAL A 113 -0.57 12.61 -6.05
CA VAL A 113 -1.65 12.85 -5.07
C VAL A 113 -3.03 12.81 -5.72
N VAL A 114 -3.22 13.50 -6.85
CA VAL A 114 -4.50 13.50 -7.59
C VAL A 114 -4.88 12.08 -7.98
N ARG A 115 -3.92 11.31 -8.52
CA ARG A 115 -4.17 9.92 -8.87
C ARG A 115 -4.52 9.07 -7.65
N LEU A 116 -3.88 9.32 -6.50
CA LEU A 116 -4.20 8.65 -5.26
C LEU A 116 -5.67 8.87 -4.85
N PHE A 117 -6.11 10.12 -4.87
CA PHE A 117 -7.49 10.47 -4.50
C PHE A 117 -8.53 9.96 -5.50
N LEU A 118 -8.23 9.99 -6.80
CA LEU A 118 -9.14 9.45 -7.81
C LEU A 118 -9.44 7.96 -7.57
N PHE A 119 -8.44 7.16 -7.20
CA PHE A 119 -8.70 5.75 -6.91
C PHE A 119 -9.39 5.55 -5.55
N LEU A 120 -9.14 6.41 -4.56
CA LEU A 120 -9.76 6.32 -3.23
C LEU A 120 -11.21 6.81 -3.18
N ASN A 121 -11.66 7.56 -4.18
CA ASN A 121 -13.02 8.12 -4.26
C ASN A 121 -13.96 7.43 -5.28
N THR A 122 -13.49 6.46 -6.05
CA THR A 122 -14.27 5.73 -7.08
C THR A 122 -14.99 4.50 -6.56
#